data_AF-A0A0P9A4D9-F1
#
_entry.id   AF-A0A0P9A4D9-F1
#
_cell.length_a   1.000
_cell.length_b   1.000
_cell.length_c   1.000
_cell.angle_alpha   90.00
_cell.angle_beta   90.00
_cell.angle_gamma   90.00
#
_symmetry.space_group_name_H-M   'P 1'
#
loop_
_entity.id
_entity.type
_entity.pdbx_description
1 polymer ?
#
loop_
_entity_poly.entity_id
_entity_poly.type
_entity_poly.pdbx_seq_one_letter_code
_entity_poly.pdbx_strand_id
1 'polypeptide(L)'
;MPFKKKLRCVSLRGASLFLCYVNLFTQAFDTLYITFTEYKFCLRIYLIWYLSTTWHVISELILLYAVFGLNNHLMPLHMVTNLLGLILQMINHMMLASLPNMNHEMVYYAFYEIFLAIVTNVVNLRYYHLEK
;
A
#
# COMPACT_ATOMS: atom_id res chain seq x y z
N MET A 1 22.49 26.06 0.18
CA MET A 1 22.71 24.59 0.19
C MET A 1 22.16 23.95 -1.08
N PRO A 2 23.00 23.53 -2.04
CA PRO A 2 22.60 23.12 -3.40
C PRO A 2 22.11 21.66 -3.55
N PHE A 3 22.00 20.88 -2.46
CA PHE A 3 21.55 19.48 -2.53
C PHE A 3 20.04 19.29 -2.83
N LYS A 4 19.21 20.33 -2.78
CA LYS A 4 17.76 20.23 -3.03
C LYS A 4 17.35 20.18 -4.52
N LYS A 5 18.26 20.43 -5.46
CA LYS A 5 17.92 20.53 -6.90
C LYS A 5 18.13 19.24 -7.70
N LYS A 6 18.90 18.26 -7.22
CA LYS A 6 19.24 17.04 -8.00
C LYS A 6 18.20 15.91 -7.95
N LEU A 7 17.20 15.97 -7.06
CA LEU A 7 16.08 15.02 -7.04
C LEU A 7 14.85 15.47 -7.85
N ARG A 8 14.93 16.61 -8.56
CA ARG A 8 13.81 17.17 -9.34
C ARG A 8 13.58 16.52 -10.71
N CYS A 9 14.38 15.54 -11.11
CA CYS A 9 14.28 14.95 -12.46
C CYS A 9 13.27 13.79 -12.58
N VAL A 10 12.74 13.28 -11.46
CA VAL A 10 11.61 12.35 -11.52
C VAL A 10 10.34 13.19 -11.46
N SER A 11 9.51 13.13 -12.51
CA SER A 11 8.19 13.74 -12.47
C SER A 11 7.43 13.16 -11.28
N LEU A 12 6.77 13.99 -10.44
CA LEU A 12 6.01 13.47 -9.30
C LEU A 12 4.96 12.45 -9.76
N ARG A 13 4.43 12.64 -10.98
CA ARG A 13 3.58 11.67 -11.67
C ARG A 13 4.23 10.30 -11.85
N GLY A 14 5.48 10.26 -12.32
CA GLY A 14 6.24 9.02 -12.47
C GLY A 14 6.55 8.35 -11.12
N ALA A 15 6.83 9.13 -10.08
CA ALA A 15 7.05 8.60 -8.74
C ALA A 15 5.77 7.99 -8.14
N SER A 16 4.62 8.66 -8.31
CA SER A 16 3.31 8.16 -7.86
C SER A 16 2.93 6.86 -8.59
N LEU A 17 3.12 6.81 -9.91
CA LEU A 17 2.90 5.58 -10.69
C LEU A 17 3.85 4.45 -10.31
N PHE A 18 5.13 4.75 -10.09
CA PHE A 18 6.09 3.74 -9.65
C PHE A 18 5.67 3.12 -8.31
N LEU A 19 5.31 3.95 -7.33
CA LEU A 19 4.82 3.48 -6.03
C LEU A 19 3.52 2.69 -6.15
N CYS A 20 2.62 3.09 -7.05
CA CYS A 20 1.40 2.34 -7.36
C CYS A 20 1.73 0.91 -7.83
N TYR A 21 2.66 0.76 -8.77
CA TYR A 21 3.08 -0.56 -9.25
C TYR A 21 3.78 -1.39 -8.18
N VAL A 22 4.61 -0.77 -7.34
CA VAL A 22 5.25 -1.46 -6.21
C VAL A 22 4.21 -1.94 -5.19
N ASN A 23 3.20 -1.13 -4.90
CA ASN A 23 2.07 -1.52 -4.04
C ASN A 23 1.30 -2.69 -4.65
N LEU A 24 0.90 -2.61 -5.92
CA LEU A 24 0.22 -3.71 -6.61
C LEU A 24 1.04 -5.00 -6.62
N PHE A 25 2.36 -4.91 -6.82
CA PHE A 25 3.25 -6.06 -6.77
C PHE A 25 3.29 -6.69 -5.37
N THR A 26 3.33 -5.86 -4.32
CA THR A 26 3.28 -6.32 -2.92
C THR A 26 1.97 -7.05 -2.64
N GLN A 27 0.82 -6.51 -3.09
CA GLN A 27 -0.49 -7.15 -2.96
C GLN A 27 -0.60 -8.46 -3.75
N ALA A 28 0.03 -8.53 -4.93
CA ALA A 28 0.11 -9.77 -5.70
C ALA A 28 0.95 -10.83 -4.96
N PHE A 29 2.06 -10.42 -4.37
CA PHE A 29 2.90 -11.29 -3.55
C PHE A 29 2.14 -11.82 -2.32
N ASP A 30 1.39 -10.96 -1.62
CA ASP A 30 0.50 -11.36 -0.53
C ASP A 30 -0.50 -12.44 -0.96
N THR A 31 -1.17 -12.22 -2.09
CA THR A 31 -2.15 -13.17 -2.63
C THR A 31 -1.49 -14.52 -2.96
N LEU A 32 -0.31 -14.50 -3.59
CA LEU A 32 0.45 -15.71 -3.89
C LEU A 32 0.89 -16.40 -2.61
N TYR A 33 1.42 -15.66 -1.63
CA TYR A 33 1.85 -16.20 -0.35
C TYR A 33 0.68 -16.90 0.35
N ILE A 34 -0.49 -16.27 0.44
CA ILE A 34 -1.70 -16.89 1.00
C ILE A 34 -2.08 -18.17 0.27
N THR A 35 -1.97 -18.19 -1.06
CA THR A 35 -2.39 -19.34 -1.89
C THR A 35 -1.42 -20.52 -1.77
N PHE A 36 -0.11 -20.25 -1.70
CA PHE A 36 0.92 -21.29 -1.65
C PHE A 36 1.23 -21.79 -0.25
N THR A 37 1.02 -20.95 0.77
CA THR A 37 1.28 -21.37 2.14
C THR A 37 0.04 -22.02 2.69
N GLU A 38 0.05 -23.36 2.80
CA GLU A 38 -1.01 -24.19 3.42
C GLU A 38 -1.15 -23.95 4.94
N TYR A 39 -0.89 -22.75 5.43
CA TYR A 39 -1.13 -22.41 6.82
C TYR A 39 -2.62 -22.58 7.10
N LYS A 40 -2.91 -23.42 8.10
CA LYS A 40 -4.22 -23.53 8.75
C LYS A 40 -4.53 -22.25 9.55
N PHE A 41 -4.49 -21.09 8.90
CA PHE A 41 -4.96 -19.87 9.51
C PHE A 41 -6.45 -20.03 9.81
N CYS A 42 -6.88 -19.44 10.92
CA CYS A 42 -8.29 -19.37 11.23
C CYS A 42 -9.00 -18.62 10.08
N LEU A 43 -10.14 -19.13 9.61
CA LEU A 43 -10.94 -18.56 8.50
C LEU A 43 -11.09 -17.02 8.61
N ARG A 44 -11.19 -16.52 9.85
CA ARG A 44 -11.31 -15.09 10.15
C ARG A 44 -10.09 -14.27 9.73
N ILE A 45 -8.87 -14.77 9.97
CA ILE A 45 -7.61 -14.10 9.58
C ILE A 45 -7.53 -14.04 8.06
N TYR A 46 -7.82 -15.16 7.39
CA TYR A 46 -7.85 -15.25 5.94
C TYR A 46 -8.83 -14.25 5.30
N LEU A 47 -10.06 -14.16 5.83
CA LEU A 47 -11.07 -13.24 5.32
C LEU A 47 -10.66 -11.76 5.47
N ILE A 48 -10.08 -11.39 6.61
CA ILE A 48 -9.61 -10.02 6.85
C ILE A 48 -8.45 -9.69 5.90
N TRP A 49 -7.52 -10.62 5.72
CA TRP A 49 -6.40 -10.44 4.80
C TRP A 49 -6.88 -10.26 3.36
N TYR A 50 -7.74 -11.15 2.88
CA TYR A 50 -8.32 -11.05 1.53
C TYR A 50 -9.07 -9.73 1.31
N LEU A 51 -9.86 -9.30 2.30
CA LEU A 51 -10.57 -8.02 2.25
C LEU A 51 -9.59 -6.84 2.20
N SER A 52 -8.54 -6.86 3.02
CA SER A 52 -7.50 -5.84 3.04
C SER A 52 -6.79 -5.74 1.68
N THR A 53 -6.35 -6.86 1.12
CA THR A 53 -5.68 -6.94 -0.19
C THR A 53 -6.59 -6.39 -1.30
N THR A 54 -7.85 -6.83 -1.32
CA THR A 54 -8.84 -6.34 -2.30
C THR A 54 -9.04 -4.82 -2.16
N TRP A 55 -9.09 -4.31 -0.94
CA TRP A 55 -9.26 -2.89 -0.67
C TRP A 55 -8.07 -2.06 -1.16
N HIS A 56 -6.85 -2.55 -0.96
CA HIS A 56 -5.64 -1.92 -1.50
C HIS A 56 -5.63 -1.91 -3.02
N VAL A 57 -6.00 -3.02 -3.68
CA VAL A 57 -6.11 -3.06 -5.14
C VAL A 57 -7.11 -2.01 -5.66
N ILE A 58 -8.28 -1.89 -5.02
CA ILE A 58 -9.27 -0.86 -5.38
C ILE A 58 -8.67 0.55 -5.23
N SER A 59 -7.96 0.79 -4.12
CA SER A 59 -7.30 2.07 -3.88
C SER A 59 -6.28 2.41 -4.97
N GLU A 60 -5.45 1.45 -5.38
CA GLU A 60 -4.46 1.65 -6.45
C GLU A 60 -5.11 1.86 -7.83
N LEU A 61 -6.25 1.21 -8.10
CA LEU A 61 -7.03 1.49 -9.31
C LEU A 61 -7.57 2.92 -9.35
N ILE A 62 -8.00 3.47 -8.20
CA ILE A 62 -8.42 4.87 -8.09
C ILE A 62 -7.23 5.79 -8.36
N LEU A 63 -6.03 5.46 -7.87
CA LEU A 63 -4.81 6.23 -8.13
C LEU A 63 -4.44 6.22 -9.61
N LEU A 64 -4.45 5.04 -10.25
CA LEU A 64 -4.21 4.90 -11.69
C LEU A 64 -5.20 5.77 -12.47
N TYR A 65 -6.49 5.71 -12.13
CA TYR A 65 -7.49 6.52 -12.81
C TYR A 65 -7.31 8.02 -12.56
N ALA A 66 -6.95 8.43 -11.35
CA ALA A 66 -6.66 9.83 -11.03
C ALA A 66 -5.47 10.37 -11.85
N VAL A 67 -4.40 9.57 -11.94
CA VAL A 67 -3.15 9.97 -12.62
C VAL A 67 -3.27 9.89 -14.15
N PHE A 68 -3.93 8.87 -14.71
CA PHE A 68 -4.14 8.75 -16.16
C PHE A 68 -5.25 9.66 -16.66
N GLY A 69 -6.33 9.79 -15.91
CA GLY A 69 -7.47 10.66 -16.23
C GLY A 69 -7.26 12.13 -15.92
N LEU A 70 -6.09 12.52 -15.39
CA LEU A 70 -5.76 13.89 -14.96
C LEU A 70 -6.81 14.50 -14.01
N ASN A 71 -7.48 13.65 -13.23
CA ASN A 71 -8.58 14.04 -12.34
C ASN A 71 -8.07 14.11 -10.90
N ASN A 72 -7.47 15.24 -10.55
CA ASN A 72 -6.85 15.48 -9.24
C ASN A 72 -7.85 15.44 -8.06
N HIS A 73 -9.17 15.52 -8.33
CA HIS A 73 -10.23 15.38 -7.33
C HIS A 73 -10.35 13.96 -6.75
N LEU A 74 -9.80 12.95 -7.43
CA LEU A 74 -9.83 11.55 -6.96
C LEU A 74 -8.63 11.20 -6.06
N MET A 75 -7.62 12.07 -5.98
CA MET A 75 -6.43 11.83 -5.15
C MET A 75 -6.75 11.73 -3.65
N PRO A 76 -7.60 12.60 -3.07
CA PRO A 76 -8.01 12.47 -1.66
C PRO A 76 -8.79 11.18 -1.42
N LEU A 77 -9.59 10.72 -2.39
CA LEU A 77 -10.31 9.45 -2.30
C LEU A 77 -9.35 8.27 -2.27
N HIS A 78 -8.30 8.28 -3.10
CA HIS A 78 -7.22 7.28 -3.02
C HIS A 78 -6.56 7.30 -1.63
N MET A 79 -6.20 8.46 -1.09
CA MET A 79 -5.56 8.54 0.23
C MET A 79 -6.43 7.93 1.34
N VAL A 80 -7.71 8.26 1.37
CA VAL A 80 -8.64 7.73 2.39
C VAL A 80 -8.82 6.22 2.21
N THR A 81 -8.99 5.75 0.98
CA THR A 81 -9.14 4.31 0.70
C THR A 81 -7.88 3.52 1.03
N ASN A 82 -6.70 4.07 0.76
CA ASN A 82 -5.41 3.45 1.09
C ASN A 82 -5.19 3.35 2.61
N LEU A 83 -5.55 4.41 3.35
CA LEU A 83 -5.50 4.40 4.82
C LEU A 83 -6.44 3.36 5.43
N LEU A 84 -7.66 3.23 4.88
CA LEU A 84 -8.61 2.19 5.31
C LEU A 84 -8.06 0.79 5.05
N GLY A 85 -7.45 0.55 3.89
CA GLY A 85 -6.78 -0.71 3.58
C GLY A 85 -5.68 -1.03 4.59
N LEU A 86 -4.85 -0.03 4.91
CA LEU A 86 -3.74 -0.17 5.86
C LEU A 86 -4.23 -0.52 7.26
N ILE A 87 -5.33 0.08 7.72
CA ILE A 87 -5.93 -0.26 9.02
C ILE A 87 -6.33 -1.74 9.05
N LEU A 88 -6.96 -2.25 7.98
CA LEU A 88 -7.30 -3.67 7.89
C LEU A 88 -6.06 -4.56 7.90
N GLN A 89 -5.00 -4.13 7.21
CA GLN A 89 -3.74 -4.86 7.15
C GLN A 89 -3.04 -4.90 8.51
N MET A 90 -3.04 -3.79 9.26
CA MET A 90 -2.51 -3.73 10.62
C MET A 90 -3.30 -4.60 11.59
N ILE A 91 -4.63 -4.66 11.46
CA ILE A 91 -5.47 -5.59 12.24
C ILE A 91 -5.03 -7.03 11.96
N ASN A 92 -4.79 -7.36 10.69
CA ASN A 92 -4.33 -8.69 10.30
C ASN A 92 -2.96 -9.02 10.92
N HIS A 93 -1.99 -8.11 10.85
CA HIS A 93 -0.67 -8.28 11.47
C HIS A 93 -0.74 -8.43 13.00
N MET A 94 -1.61 -7.68 13.68
CA MET A 94 -1.84 -7.86 15.12
C MET A 94 -2.44 -9.24 15.45
N MET A 95 -3.35 -9.73 14.62
CA MET A 95 -3.93 -11.08 14.78
C MET A 95 -2.88 -12.17 14.53
N LEU A 96 -2.03 -12.02 13.51
CA LEU A 96 -0.92 -12.92 13.24
C LEU A 96 0.10 -12.92 14.38
N ALA A 97 0.38 -11.76 14.98
CA ALA A 97 1.30 -11.64 16.11
C ALA A 97 0.79 -12.32 17.39
N SER A 98 -0.52 -12.52 17.52
CA SER A 98 -1.10 -13.26 18.65
C SER A 98 -0.98 -14.78 18.53
N LEU A 99 -0.52 -15.30 17.38
CA LEU A 99 -0.33 -16.74 17.19
C LEU A 99 1.00 -17.21 17.82
N PRO A 100 1.03 -18.39 18.46
CA PRO A 100 2.20 -18.87 19.18
C PRO A 100 3.41 -19.22 18.28
N ASN A 101 3.20 -19.37 16.97
CA ASN A 101 4.24 -19.69 15.98
C ASN A 101 4.57 -18.47 15.10
N MET A 102 4.94 -17.37 15.73
CA MET A 102 5.24 -16.13 15.03
C MET A 102 6.67 -16.13 14.48
N ASN A 103 6.80 -16.13 13.15
CA ASN A 103 8.10 -16.01 12.47
C ASN A 103 8.56 -14.55 12.43
N HIS A 104 9.83 -14.29 12.72
CA HIS A 104 10.41 -12.94 12.66
C HIS A 104 10.31 -12.28 11.29
N GLU A 105 10.24 -13.06 10.21
CA GLU A 105 10.07 -12.57 8.83
C GLU A 105 8.77 -11.78 8.65
N MET A 106 7.68 -12.20 9.30
CA MET A 106 6.38 -11.50 9.25
C MET A 106 6.42 -10.12 9.90
N VAL A 107 7.29 -9.94 10.90
CA VAL A 107 7.48 -8.64 11.57
C VAL A 107 8.17 -7.66 10.63
N TYR A 108 9.26 -8.09 9.99
CA TYR A 108 9.95 -7.26 9.01
C TYR A 108 9.03 -6.91 7.84
N TYR A 109 8.20 -7.85 7.41
CA TYR A 109 7.20 -7.61 6.39
C TYR A 109 6.19 -6.52 6.79
N ALA A 110 5.62 -6.60 8.00
CA ALA A 110 4.71 -5.59 8.51
C ALA A 110 5.35 -4.18 8.57
N PHE A 111 6.62 -4.09 9.01
CA PHE A 111 7.34 -2.81 9.01
C PHE A 111 7.58 -2.26 7.59
N TYR A 112 7.90 -3.15 6.64
CA TYR A 112 8.07 -2.77 5.23
C TYR A 112 6.77 -2.19 4.65
N GLU A 113 5.63 -2.82 4.88
CA GLU A 113 4.34 -2.34 4.38
C GLU A 113 3.93 -1.00 4.97
N ILE A 114 4.11 -0.81 6.28
CA ILE A 114 3.86 0.47 6.95
C ILE A 114 4.74 1.57 6.35
N PHE A 115 6.04 1.29 6.16
CA PHE A 115 6.97 2.24 5.58
C PHE A 115 6.58 2.60 4.14
N LEU A 116 6.23 1.61 3.32
CA LEU A 116 5.80 1.79 1.95
C LEU A 116 4.56 2.69 1.87
N ALA A 117 3.56 2.44 2.72
CA ALA A 117 2.36 3.26 2.75
C ALA A 117 2.60 4.71 3.22
N ILE A 118 3.53 4.92 4.16
CA ILE A 118 3.95 6.28 4.56
C ILE A 118 4.55 7.01 3.36
N VAL A 119 5.49 6.37 2.65
CA VAL A 119 6.14 6.96 1.47
C VAL A 119 5.10 7.27 0.38
N THR A 120 4.21 6.33 0.08
CA THR A 120 3.14 6.50 -0.92
C THR A 120 2.22 7.67 -0.57
N ASN A 121 1.75 7.77 0.68
CA ASN A 121 0.91 8.88 1.11
C ASN A 121 1.64 10.23 1.06
N VAL A 122 2.92 10.29 1.46
CA VAL A 122 3.71 11.53 1.39
C VAL A 122 3.92 11.99 -0.05
N VAL A 123 4.24 11.08 -0.97
CA VAL A 123 4.43 11.39 -2.40
C VAL A 123 3.11 11.82 -3.03
N ASN A 124 2.02 11.10 -2.76
CA ASN A 124 0.70 11.42 -3.28
C ASN A 124 0.17 12.76 -2.74
N LEU A 125 0.49 13.11 -1.49
CA LEU A 125 0.11 14.39 -0.89
C LEU A 125 0.93 15.55 -1.46
N ARG A 126 2.22 15.32 -1.73
CA ARG A 126 3.05 16.28 -2.47
C ARG A 126 2.53 16.49 -3.89
N TYR A 127 2.13 15.43 -4.58
CA TYR A 127 1.54 15.50 -5.92
C TYR A 127 0.26 16.33 -5.93
N TYR A 128 -0.69 16.04 -5.03
CA TYR A 128 -1.93 16.79 -4.89
C TYR A 128 -1.74 18.29 -4.60
N HIS A 129 -0.74 18.65 -3.79
CA HIS A 129 -0.48 20.06 -3.46
C HIS A 129 0.30 20.83 -4.54
N LEU A 130 1.11 20.15 -5.37
CA LEU A 130 1.97 20.81 -6.36
C LEU A 130 1.35 20.89 -7.76
N GLU A 131 0.40 20.01 -8.09
CA GLU A 131 -0.36 20.06 -9.36
C GLU A 131 -1.76 20.69 -9.19
N LYS A 132 -1.91 21.61 -8.23
CA LYS A 132 -3.07 22.49 -8.11
C LYS A 132 -3.04 23.62 -9.14
#